data_AF-A0A5N5T8G2-F1
#
_entry.id   AF-A0A5N5T8G2-F1
#
_cell.length_a   1.000
_cell.length_b   1.000
_cell.length_c   1.000
_cell.angle_alpha   90.00
_cell.angle_beta   90.00
_cell.angle_gamma   90.00
#
_symmetry.space_group_name_H-M   'P 1'
#
loop_
_entity.id
_entity.type
_entity.pdbx_description
1 polymer ?
#
loop_
_entity_poly.entity_id
_entity_poly.type
_entity_poly.pdbx_seq_one_letter_code
_entity_poly.pdbx_strand_id
1 'polypeptide(L)'
;GLALQGNDWTCDCSLVWLGQWLRRWLRETLQIHTAVLMGAQQVHQLAREATCHEPRTGQEIPLLDIRSEDLSCHASPFSGSAKSITKRDYYQFPILLISILISSSSLSIPWLKSFFHYFYIYLFNFLILIVSIFLRDMVS
;
A
#
# COMPACT_ATOMS: atom_id res chain seq x y z
N GLY A 1 -8.37 18.13 5.80
CA GLY A 1 -6.94 17.78 5.92
C GLY A 1 -6.80 16.57 6.82
N LEU A 2 -5.70 15.82 6.69
CA LEU A 2 -5.35 14.72 7.58
C LEU A 2 -4.41 15.26 8.67
N ALA A 3 -4.74 15.06 9.95
CA ALA A 3 -3.89 15.45 11.07
C ALA A 3 -3.04 14.25 11.49
N LEU A 4 -1.71 14.38 11.38
CA LEU A 4 -0.75 13.31 11.67
C LEU A 4 0.06 13.57 12.95
N GLN A 5 -0.02 14.78 13.49
CA GLN A 5 0.64 15.19 14.73
C GLN A 5 0.03 14.51 15.97
N GLY A 6 0.85 14.29 16.99
CA GLY A 6 0.40 13.78 18.30
C GLY A 6 0.06 12.28 18.35
N ASN A 7 0.49 11.49 17.35
CA ASN A 7 0.43 10.03 17.46
C ASN A 7 1.81 9.48 17.87
N ASP A 8 1.83 8.41 18.66
CA ASP A 8 3.04 7.69 19.07
C ASP A 8 3.57 6.79 17.94
N TRP A 9 4.03 7.41 16.85
CA TRP A 9 4.63 6.68 15.74
C TRP A 9 6.00 6.14 16.12
N THR A 10 6.32 4.91 15.74
CA THR A 10 7.68 4.36 15.85
C THR A 10 8.38 4.46 14.50
N CYS A 11 9.60 5.00 14.45
CA CYS A 11 10.37 5.08 13.21
C CYS A 11 10.83 3.67 12.82
N ASP A 12 10.09 3.04 11.92
CA ASP A 12 10.42 1.73 11.37
C ASP A 12 10.22 1.67 9.85
N CYS A 13 10.61 0.55 9.25
CA CYS A 13 10.48 0.36 7.81
C CYS A 13 9.04 0.35 7.31
N SER A 14 8.07 0.02 8.17
CA SER A 14 6.65 0.07 7.84
C SER A 14 6.10 1.49 7.80
N LEU A 15 6.82 2.48 8.33
CA LEU A 15 6.42 3.89 8.34
C LEU A 15 7.05 4.72 7.21
N VAL A 16 8.10 4.21 6.55
CA VAL A 16 8.81 4.90 5.45
C VAL A 16 7.86 5.36 4.34
N TRP A 17 6.86 4.54 3.99
CA TRP A 17 5.89 4.88 2.94
C TRP A 17 5.09 6.15 3.30
N LEU A 18 4.78 6.37 4.58
CA LEU A 18 4.00 7.53 5.02
C LEU A 18 4.81 8.82 4.86
N GLY A 19 6.09 8.79 5.23
CA GLY A 19 7.01 9.91 5.00
C GLY A 19 7.21 10.23 3.52
N GLN A 20 7.25 9.21 2.65
CA GLN A 20 7.33 9.39 1.20
C GLN A 20 6.03 9.99 0.62
N TRP A 21 4.89 9.44 1.02
CA TRP A 21 3.57 9.95 0.63
C TRP A 21 3.39 11.41 1.05
N LEU A 22 3.77 11.76 2.29
CA LEU A 22 3.60 13.12 2.81
C LEU A 22 4.43 14.15 2.02
N ARG A 23 5.68 13.81 1.65
CA ARG A 23 6.52 14.66 0.78
C ARG A 23 5.91 14.87 -0.61
N ARG A 24 5.35 13.81 -1.20
CA ARG A 24 4.67 13.89 -2.50
C ARG A 24 3.39 14.72 -2.41
N TRP A 25 2.58 14.48 -1.39
CA TRP A 25 1.34 15.22 -1.14
C TRP A 25 1.58 16.71 -0.95
N LEU A 26 2.62 17.10 -0.19
CA LEU A 26 3.01 18.51 -0.06
C LEU A 26 3.40 19.10 -1.42
N ARG A 27 4.21 18.40 -2.21
CA ARG A 27 4.63 18.89 -3.53
C ARG A 27 3.44 19.11 -4.46
N GLU A 28 2.53 18.14 -4.54
CA GLU A 28 1.36 18.20 -5.42
C GLU A 28 0.36 19.27 -4.94
N THR A 29 0.07 19.33 -3.64
CA THR A 29 -0.87 20.30 -3.06
C THR A 29 -0.38 21.74 -3.21
N LEU A 30 0.94 21.96 -3.13
CA LEU A 30 1.54 23.29 -3.31
C LEU A 30 1.68 23.70 -4.78
N GLN A 31 1.79 22.74 -5.70
CA GLN A 31 1.90 23.01 -7.14
C GLN A 31 0.55 23.32 -7.78
N ILE A 32 -0.52 22.67 -7.33
CA ILE A 32 -1.87 23.08 -7.71
C ILE A 32 -2.11 24.41 -7.01
N HIS A 33 -2.33 25.51 -7.75
CA HIS A 33 -2.54 26.90 -7.28
C HIS A 33 -3.67 27.12 -6.25
N THR A 34 -4.11 26.08 -5.55
CA THR A 34 -5.06 26.03 -4.44
C THR A 34 -4.54 26.63 -3.14
N ALA A 35 -3.21 26.67 -2.92
CA ALA A 35 -2.63 27.20 -1.68
C ALA A 35 -2.10 28.63 -1.86
N VAL A 36 -2.70 29.60 -1.17
CA VAL A 36 -2.09 30.93 -0.94
C VAL A 36 -0.74 30.72 -0.22
N LEU A 37 0.29 31.50 -0.56
CA LEU A 37 1.66 31.37 -0.01
C LEU A 37 1.70 31.20 1.52
N MET A 38 0.85 31.93 2.25
CA MET A 38 0.72 31.80 3.71
C MET A 38 0.15 30.45 4.15
N GLY A 39 -0.88 29.94 3.44
CA GLY A 39 -1.44 28.61 3.69
C GLY A 39 -0.45 27.49 3.34
N ALA A 40 0.36 27.69 2.30
CA ALA A 40 1.42 26.76 1.92
C ALA A 40 2.46 26.58 3.03
N GLN A 41 2.94 27.68 3.62
CA GLN A 41 3.87 27.65 4.73
C GLN A 41 3.27 26.97 5.97
N GLN A 42 2.02 27.29 6.29
CA GLN A 42 1.32 26.70 7.42
C GLN A 42 1.14 25.20 7.26
N VAL A 43 0.75 24.73 6.07
CA VAL A 43 0.63 23.30 5.78
C VAL A 43 1.98 22.58 5.89
N HIS A 44 3.06 23.21 5.44
CA HIS A 44 4.40 22.65 5.59
C HIS A 44 4.84 22.58 7.07
N GLN A 45 4.49 23.57 7.89
CA GLN A 45 4.76 23.56 9.34
C GLN A 45 4.00 22.43 10.04
N LEU A 46 2.71 22.29 9.78
CA LEU A 46 1.90 21.20 10.35
C LEU A 46 2.43 19.81 9.96
N ALA A 47 2.91 19.66 8.72
CA ALA A 47 3.53 18.42 8.28
C ALA A 47 4.86 18.10 8.99
N ARG A 48 5.60 19.13 9.45
CA ARG A 48 6.83 18.98 10.23
C ARG A 48 6.59 18.58 11.68
N GLU A 49 5.43 18.93 12.23
CA GLU A 49 5.02 18.56 13.60
C GLU A 49 4.69 17.07 13.73
N ALA A 50 4.37 16.40 12.62
CA ALA A 50 4.23 14.95 12.60
C ALA A 50 5.62 14.30 12.71
N THR A 51 5.86 13.65 13.84
CA THR A 51 7.14 13.04 14.23
C THR A 51 6.97 11.55 14.51
N CYS A 52 8.07 10.81 14.50
CA CYS A 52 8.15 9.45 15.00
C CYS A 52 9.31 9.32 15.97
N HIS A 53 9.17 8.39 16.90
CA HIS A 53 10.18 8.04 17.88
C HIS A 53 11.10 6.93 17.36
N GLU A 54 12.41 7.17 17.32
CA GLU A 54 13.42 6.16 17.01
C GLU A 54 13.78 5.34 18.27
N PRO A 55 13.47 4.04 18.32
CA PRO A 55 13.68 3.22 19.51
C PRO A 55 15.14 2.99 19.88
N ARG A 56 16.09 3.20 18.95
CA ARG A 56 17.52 2.98 19.19
C ARG A 56 18.20 4.18 19.82
N THR A 57 17.84 5.39 19.41
CA THR A 57 18.47 6.65 19.84
C THR A 57 17.57 7.45 20.79
N GLY A 58 16.27 7.12 20.86
CA GLY A 58 15.28 7.88 21.60
C GLY A 58 14.95 9.23 20.96
N GLN A 59 15.29 9.42 19.69
CA GLN A 59 15.14 10.69 18.99
C GLN A 59 13.77 10.79 18.32
N GLU A 60 13.14 11.96 18.42
CA GLU A 60 11.98 12.32 17.62
C GLU A 60 12.44 12.81 16.24
N ILE A 61 11.97 12.15 15.19
CA ILE A 61 12.32 12.41 13.80
C ILE A 61 11.06 12.85 13.05
N PRO A 62 11.06 14.01 12.36
CA PRO A 62 9.92 14.41 11.55
C PRO A 62 9.61 13.36 10.47
N LEU A 63 8.32 13.02 10.28
CA LEU A 63 7.89 12.06 9.24
C LEU A 63 8.39 12.45 7.85
N LEU A 64 8.54 13.74 7.59
CA LEU A 64 9.09 14.30 6.35
C LEU A 64 10.56 13.92 6.09
N ASP A 65 11.33 13.66 7.15
CA ASP A 65 12.76 13.40 7.07
C ASP A 65 13.09 11.90 7.10
N ILE A 66 12.11 11.03 7.33
CA ILE A 66 12.31 9.58 7.31
C ILE A 66 12.70 9.11 5.91
N ARG A 67 13.81 8.37 5.83
CA ARG A 67 14.26 7.71 4.60
C ARG A 67 14.54 6.23 4.82
N SER A 68 14.44 5.46 3.74
CA SER A 68 14.78 4.03 3.72
C SER A 68 16.25 3.78 4.07
N GLU A 69 17.14 4.69 3.68
CA GLU A 69 18.58 4.57 3.88
C GLU A 69 18.95 4.68 5.36
N ASP A 70 18.37 5.66 6.06
CA ASP A 70 18.65 5.94 7.48
C ASP A 70 18.20 4.78 8.38
N LEU A 71 17.10 4.10 8.00
CA LEU A 71 16.54 2.96 8.72
C LEU A 71 17.08 1.60 8.25
N SER A 72 17.97 1.57 7.25
CA SER A 72 18.52 0.34 6.65
C SER A 72 17.44 -0.65 6.21
N CYS A 73 16.36 -0.15 5.62
CA CYS A 73 15.20 -0.97 5.26
C CYS A 73 15.49 -1.82 4.03
N HIS A 74 15.75 -3.11 4.24
CA HIS A 74 15.72 -4.08 3.16
C HIS A 74 14.26 -4.34 2.76
N ALA A 75 13.99 -4.26 1.45
CA ALA A 75 12.68 -4.49 0.86
C ALA A 75 12.19 -5.90 1.20
N SER A 76 11.51 -6.03 2.33
CA SER A 76 10.69 -7.19 2.64
C SER A 76 9.35 -6.93 1.95
N PRO A 77 8.95 -7.76 0.98
CA PRO A 77 7.68 -7.58 0.31
C PRO A 77 6.58 -7.74 1.38
N PHE A 78 5.99 -6.62 1.79
CA PHE A 78 4.88 -6.53 2.74
C PHE A 78 5.19 -6.99 4.19
N SER A 79 5.66 -6.08 5.05
CA SER A 79 5.59 -6.27 6.51
C SER A 79 4.18 -5.94 7.04
N GLY A 80 3.16 -6.59 6.50
CA GLY A 80 1.92 -6.85 7.25
C GLY A 80 2.10 -8.19 7.92
N SER A 81 2.04 -8.23 9.26
CA SER A 81 2.18 -9.42 10.12
C SER A 81 2.02 -10.74 9.35
N ALA A 82 3.16 -11.32 8.94
CA ALA A 82 3.20 -12.55 8.19
C ALA A 82 2.73 -13.67 9.12
N LYS A 83 1.42 -13.97 9.10
CA LYS A 83 0.95 -15.25 9.60
C LYS A 83 1.71 -16.30 8.80
N SER A 84 2.53 -17.11 9.48
CA SER A 84 3.28 -18.18 8.83
C SER A 84 2.27 -19.05 8.09
N ILE A 85 2.34 -19.05 6.75
CA ILE A 85 1.57 -19.96 5.91
C ILE A 85 1.98 -21.35 6.37
N THR A 86 1.08 -22.04 7.05
CA THR A 86 1.35 -23.40 7.51
C THR A 86 1.28 -24.32 6.29
N LYS A 87 1.98 -25.47 6.32
CA LYS A 87 1.89 -26.47 5.22
C LYS A 87 0.45 -26.84 4.84
N ARG A 88 -0.50 -26.65 5.75
CA ARG A 88 -1.95 -26.84 5.53
C ARG A 88 -2.51 -25.87 4.48
N ASP A 89 -2.08 -24.61 4.49
CA ASP A 89 -2.60 -23.56 3.62
C ASP A 89 -2.15 -23.74 2.16
N TYR A 90 -0.97 -24.34 1.95
CA TYR A 90 -0.41 -24.64 0.62
C TYR A 90 -1.23 -25.66 -0.17
N TYR A 91 -1.83 -26.66 0.50
CA TYR A 91 -2.67 -27.67 -0.15
C TYR A 91 -4.15 -27.32 -0.12
N GLN A 92 -4.60 -26.51 0.84
CA GLN A 92 -6.02 -26.16 0.96
C GLN A 92 -6.52 -25.28 -0.19
N PHE A 93 -5.69 -24.35 -0.66
CA PHE A 93 -6.04 -23.46 -1.77
C PHE A 93 -6.23 -24.19 -3.11
N PRO A 94 -5.29 -25.03 -3.60
CA PRO A 94 -5.50 -25.76 -4.85
C PRO A 94 -6.64 -26.77 -4.75
N ILE A 95 -6.87 -27.40 -3.59
CA ILE A 95 -7.98 -28.34 -3.40
C ILE A 95 -9.33 -27.62 -3.50
N LEU A 96 -9.49 -26.45 -2.87
CA LEU A 96 -10.69 -25.63 -2.99
C LEU A 96 -10.91 -25.18 -4.44
N LEU A 97 -9.87 -24.72 -5.13
CA LEU A 97 -9.96 -24.25 -6.50
C LEU A 97 -10.35 -25.37 -7.48
N ILE A 98 -9.77 -26.56 -7.32
CA ILE A 98 -10.13 -27.77 -8.08
C ILE A 98 -11.57 -28.18 -7.79
N SER A 99 -12.02 -28.14 -6.52
CA SER A 99 -13.40 -28.49 -6.17
C SER A 99 -14.44 -27.53 -6.79
N ILE A 100 -14.12 -26.23 -6.85
CA ILE A 100 -14.95 -25.20 -7.48
C ILE A 100 -14.99 -25.43 -9.01
N LEU A 101 -13.85 -25.70 -9.65
CA LEU A 101 -13.79 -26.01 -11.07
C LEU A 101 -14.60 -27.27 -11.43
N ILE A 102 -14.51 -28.33 -10.62
CA ILE A 102 -15.30 -29.55 -10.82
C ILE A 102 -16.80 -29.25 -10.66
N SER A 103 -17.23 -28.53 -9.62
CA SER A 103 -18.65 -28.15 -9.46
C SER A 103 -19.17 -27.29 -10.61
N SER A 104 -18.35 -26.37 -11.15
CA SER A 104 -18.69 -25.53 -12.29
C SER A 104 -18.83 -26.33 -13.59
N SER A 105 -18.07 -27.42 -13.74
CA SER A 105 -18.18 -28.33 -14.88
C SER A 105 -19.45 -29.18 -14.82
N SER A 106 -19.98 -29.46 -13.62
CA SER A 106 -21.25 -30.14 -13.38
C SER A 106 -22.48 -29.25 -13.45
N LEU A 107 -22.34 -27.92 -13.59
CA LEU A 107 -23.47 -27.03 -13.83
C LEU A 107 -24.09 -27.32 -15.21
N SER A 108 -25.33 -27.81 -15.20
CA SER A 108 -26.18 -28.11 -16.36
C SER A 108 -26.71 -26.86 -17.07
N ILE A 109 -26.33 -25.66 -16.62
CA ILE A 109 -26.84 -24.37 -17.13
C ILE A 109 -25.72 -23.67 -17.94
N PRO A 110 -25.76 -23.74 -19.28
CA PRO A 110 -24.67 -23.26 -20.15
C PRO A 110 -24.37 -21.76 -20.03
N TRP A 111 -25.36 -20.94 -19.67
CA TRP A 111 -25.20 -19.49 -19.52
C TRP A 111 -24.30 -19.11 -18.33
N LEU A 112 -24.29 -19.90 -17.25
CA LEU A 112 -23.41 -19.64 -16.10
C LEU A 112 -21.94 -19.93 -16.42
N LYS A 113 -21.66 -20.94 -17.24
CA LYS A 113 -20.29 -21.29 -17.66
C LYS A 113 -19.64 -20.17 -18.48
N SER A 114 -20.37 -19.59 -19.43
CA SER A 114 -19.91 -18.40 -20.15
C SER A 114 -19.70 -17.22 -19.21
N PHE A 115 -20.65 -16.96 -18.29
CA PHE A 115 -20.54 -15.85 -17.34
C PHE A 115 -19.27 -15.94 -16.48
N PHE A 116 -18.96 -17.10 -15.91
CA PHE A 116 -17.75 -17.28 -15.10
C PHE A 116 -16.46 -17.15 -15.92
N HIS A 117 -16.46 -17.64 -17.17
CA HIS A 117 -15.29 -17.51 -18.05
C HIS A 117 -15.02 -16.03 -18.40
N TYR A 118 -16.05 -15.27 -18.77
CA TYR A 118 -15.90 -13.83 -19.01
C TYR A 118 -15.50 -13.09 -17.74
N PHE A 119 -16.13 -13.38 -16.60
CA PHE A 119 -15.78 -12.77 -15.32
C PHE A 119 -14.31 -12.98 -14.96
N TYR A 120 -13.78 -14.20 -15.13
CA TYR A 120 -12.36 -14.49 -14.89
C TYR A 120 -11.43 -13.71 -15.82
N ILE A 121 -11.78 -13.62 -17.11
CA ILE A 121 -11.01 -12.84 -18.09
C ILE A 121 -11.00 -11.36 -17.73
N TYR A 122 -12.14 -10.79 -17.35
CA TYR A 122 -12.22 -9.38 -16.94
C TYR A 122 -11.42 -9.10 -15.67
N LEU A 123 -11.54 -9.97 -14.66
CA LEU A 123 -10.79 -9.85 -13.42
C LEU A 123 -9.28 -9.94 -13.66
N PHE A 124 -8.83 -10.86 -14.52
CA PHE A 124 -7.43 -11.02 -14.88
C PHE A 124 -6.88 -9.78 -15.62
N ASN A 125 -7.61 -9.27 -16.61
CA ASN A 125 -7.20 -8.06 -17.33
C ASN A 125 -7.20 -6.82 -16.42
N PHE A 126 -8.17 -6.70 -15.51
CA PHE A 126 -8.20 -5.62 -14.52
C PHE A 126 -7.00 -5.69 -13.58
N LEU A 127 -6.65 -6.89 -13.09
CA LEU A 127 -5.47 -7.09 -12.26
C LEU A 127 -4.18 -6.70 -13.01
N ILE A 128 -4.04 -7.10 -14.28
CA ILE A 128 -2.90 -6.68 -15.13
C ILE A 128 -2.84 -5.16 -15.25
N LEU A 129 -3.98 -4.49 -15.46
CA LEU A 129 -4.04 -3.04 -15.56
C LEU A 129 -3.58 -2.37 -14.26
N ILE A 130 -4.10 -2.83 -13.11
CA ILE A 130 -3.69 -2.32 -11.79
C ILE A 130 -2.20 -2.51 -11.56
N VAL A 131 -1.67 -3.71 -11.83
CA VAL A 131 -0.23 -4.00 -11.72
C VAL A 131 0.59 -3.11 -12.66
N SER A 132 0.10 -2.87 -13.88
CA SER A 132 0.78 -2.01 -14.86
C SER A 132 0.77 -0.53 -14.45
N ILE A 133 -0.30 -0.06 -13.82
CA ILE A 133 -0.39 1.30 -13.25
C ILE A 133 0.59 1.43 -12.08
N PHE A 134 0.57 0.47 -11.14
CA PHE A 134 1.50 0.47 -10.01
C PHE A 134 2.97 0.39 -10.45
N LEU A 135 3.30 -0.43 -11.44
CA LEU A 135 4.65 -0.50 -12.00
C LEU A 135 5.06 0.80 -12.69
N ARG A 136 4.13 1.48 -13.36
CA ARG A 136 4.37 2.78 -13.99
C ARG A 136 4.65 3.87 -12.94
N ASP A 137 3.92 3.88 -11.84
CA ASP A 137 4.11 4.83 -10.74
C ASP A 137 5.39 4.58 -9.91
N MET A 138 6.00 3.40 -10.02
CA MET A 138 7.27 3.05 -9.36
C MET A 138 8.51 3.37 -10.21
N VAL A 139 8.34 3.56 -11.53
CA VAL A 139 9.44 3.82 -12.49
C VAL A 139 9.56 5.30 -12.88
N SER A 140 8.61 6.15 -12.47
CA SER A 140 8.67 7.61 -12.62
C SER A 140 9.12 8.31 -11.34
#